data_AF-A0A7C5SD16-F1
#
_entry.id   AF-A0A7C5SD16-F1
#
_cell.length_a   1.000
_cell.length_b   1.000
_cell.length_c   1.000
_cell.angle_alpha   90.00
_cell.angle_beta   90.00
_cell.angle_gamma   90.00
#
_symmetry.space_group_name_H-M   'P 1'
#
loop_
_entity.id
_entity.type
_entity.pdbx_description
1 polymer ?
#
loop_
_entity_poly.entity_id
_entity_poly.type
_entity_poly.pdbx_seq_one_letter_code
_entity_poly.pdbx_strand_id
1 'polypeptide(L)' 'MIPRYTRDEMAAVWAPETKFRIWFEIEAHAAEAQAELGVIPKEAARVIWEKGSKAE' A
#
# COMPACT_ATOMS: atom_id res chain seq x y z
N MET A 1 14.69 -9.40 10.54
CA MET A 1 15.25 -8.79 11.76
C MET A 1 15.77 -9.88 12.68
N ILE A 2 16.82 -9.65 13.49
CA ILE A 2 17.39 -10.68 14.37
C ILE A 2 16.56 -10.76 15.66
N PRO A 3 15.89 -11.89 16.00
CA PRO A 3 14.95 -11.95 17.13
C PRO A 3 15.56 -11.53 18.47
N ARG A 4 16.82 -11.88 18.72
CA ARG A 4 17.52 -11.54 19.98
C ARG A 4 17.62 -10.03 20.24
N TYR A 5 17.70 -9.21 19.18
CA TYR A 5 17.96 -7.76 19.28
C TYR A 5 16.78 -6.90 18.86
N THR A 6 15.72 -7.52 18.36
CA THR A 6 14.59 -6.79 17.77
C THR A 6 13.37 -6.96 18.64
N ARG A 7 12.69 -5.85 18.94
CA ARG A 7 11.36 -5.88 19.55
C ARG A 7 10.33 -6.27 18.50
N ASP A 8 9.32 -7.03 18.89
CA ASP A 8 8.30 -7.52 17.96
C ASP A 8 7.64 -6.40 17.14
N GLU A 9 7.39 -5.25 17.78
CA GLU A 9 6.87 -4.04 17.11
C GLU A 9 7.79 -3.57 15.97
N MET A 10 9.10 -3.56 16.18
CA MET A 10 10.06 -3.20 15.13
C MET A 10 10.15 -4.26 14.04
N ALA A 11 10.08 -5.54 14.41
CA ALA A 11 10.06 -6.61 13.43
C ALA A 11 8.82 -6.52 12.52
N ALA A 12 7.66 -6.16 13.08
CA ALA A 12 6.42 -5.96 12.34
C ALA A 12 6.51 -4.81 11.34
N VAL A 13 7.06 -3.64 11.73
CA VAL A 13 7.22 -2.49 10.80
C VAL A 13 8.07 -2.84 9.57
N TRP A 14 9.12 -3.64 9.76
CA TRP A 14 10.02 -4.04 8.69
C TRP A 14 9.63 -5.38 8.02
N ALA A 15 8.45 -5.91 8.34
CA ALA A 15 7.95 -7.13 7.75
C ALA A 15 7.61 -6.90 6.26
N PRO A 16 7.79 -7.89 5.38
CA PRO A 16 7.45 -7.78 3.95
C PRO A 16 6.01 -7.30 3.73
N GLU A 17 5.07 -7.73 4.56
CA GLU A 17 3.65 -7.38 4.51
C GLU A 17 3.46 -5.87 4.66
N THR A 18 4.11 -5.26 5.66
CA THR A 18 4.08 -3.80 5.86
C THR A 18 4.71 -3.06 4.69
N LYS A 19 5.82 -3.56 4.14
CA LYS A 19 6.44 -2.97 2.95
C LYS A 19 5.48 -2.98 1.75
N PHE A 20 4.83 -4.09 1.47
CA PHE A 20 3.90 -4.20 0.35
C PHE A 20 2.63 -3.37 0.58
N ARG A 21 2.15 -3.29 1.83
CA ARG A 21 1.04 -2.40 2.20
C ARG A 21 1.37 -0.93 1.89
N ILE A 22 2.54 -0.46 2.32
CA ILE A 22 2.99 0.92 2.08
C ILE A 22 3.12 1.19 0.58
N TRP A 23 3.71 0.26 -0.19
CA TRP A 23 3.80 0.40 -1.64
C TRP A 23 2.43 0.49 -2.31
N PHE A 24 1.49 -0.36 -1.91
CA PHE A 24 0.12 -0.27 -2.38
C PHE A 24 -0.50 1.11 -2.07
N GLU A 25 -0.38 1.60 -0.84
CA GLU A 25 -0.92 2.90 -0.44
C GLU A 25 -0.35 4.05 -1.27
N ILE A 26 0.97 4.04 -1.51
CA ILE A 26 1.64 5.04 -2.36
C ILE A 26 1.06 5.01 -3.78
N GLU A 27 0.99 3.84 -4.40
CA GLU A 27 0.52 3.70 -5.78
C GLU A 27 -0.98 3.98 -5.92
N ALA A 28 -1.79 3.62 -4.92
CA ALA A 28 -3.21 3.90 -4.91
C ALA A 28 -3.50 5.41 -4.81
N HIS A 29 -2.77 6.14 -3.97
CA HIS A 29 -2.84 7.60 -3.93
C HIS A 29 -2.33 8.25 -5.21
N ALA A 30 -1.25 7.72 -5.80
CA ALA A 30 -0.76 8.21 -7.08
C ALA A 30 -1.80 8.04 -8.20
N ALA A 31 -2.47 6.88 -8.25
CA ALA A 31 -3.54 6.59 -9.21
C ALA A 31 -4.77 7.50 -9.00
N GLU A 32 -5.13 7.80 -7.75
CA GLU A 32 -6.20 8.74 -7.41
C GLU A 32 -5.90 10.15 -7.94
N ALA A 33 -4.71 10.68 -7.69
CA ALA A 33 -4.28 11.96 -8.23
C ALA A 33 -4.24 11.96 -9.78
N GLN A 34 -3.79 10.87 -10.39
CA GLN A 34 -3.83 10.71 -11.85
C GLN A 34 -5.26 10.73 -12.41
N ALA A 35 -6.23 10.16 -11.69
CA ALA A 35 -7.63 10.19 -12.08
C ALA A 35 -8.24 11.59 -11.96
N GLU A 36 -7.84 12.38 -10.94
CA GLU A 36 -8.23 13.78 -10.81
C GLU A 36 -7.68 14.65 -11.95
N LEU A 37 -6.44 14.37 -12.37
CA LEU A 37 -5.80 15.02 -13.52
C LEU A 37 -6.33 14.52 -14.88
N GLY A 38 -7.20 13.50 -14.90
CA GLY A 38 -7.78 12.94 -16.12
C GLY A 38 -6.84 12.05 -16.93
N VAL A 39 -5.71 11.61 -16.37
CA VAL A 39 -4.77 10.69 -17.02
C VAL A 39 -5.35 9.28 -17.12
N ILE A 40 -6.12 8.86 -16.10
CA ILE A 40 -6.83 7.58 -16.07
C ILE A 40 -8.31 7.78 -15.72
N PRO A 41 -9.21 6.83 -16.04
CA PRO A 41 -10.59 6.87 -15.60
C PRO A 41 -10.72 6.80 -14.07
N LYS A 42 -11.62 7.58 -13.48
CA LYS A 42 -11.90 7.55 -12.02
C LYS A 42 -12.30 6.17 -11.50
N GLU A 43 -13.00 5.39 -12.32
CA GLU A 43 -13.37 4.01 -11.98
C GLU A 43 -12.14 3.12 -11.76
N ALA A 44 -11.06 3.32 -12.52
CA ALA A 44 -9.83 2.53 -12.37
C ALA A 44 -9.18 2.77 -11.01
N ALA A 45 -9.07 4.04 -10.58
CA ALA A 45 -8.58 4.39 -9.24
C ALA A 45 -9.45 3.79 -8.14
N ARG A 46 -10.78 3.81 -8.28
CA ARG A 46 -11.70 3.16 -7.33
C ARG A 46 -11.48 1.66 -7.23
N VAL A 47 -11.35 0.96 -8.36
CA VAL A 47 -11.12 -0.49 -8.39
C VAL A 47 -9.78 -0.86 -7.74
N ILE A 48 -8.74 -0.04 -7.92
CA ILE A 48 -7.44 -0.24 -7.25
C ILE A 48 -7.63 -0.23 -5.72
N TRP A 49 -8.35 0.76 -5.19
CA TRP A 49 -8.65 0.84 -3.76
C TRP A 49 -9.50 -0.34 -3.26
N GLU A 50 -10.58 -0.68 -3.95
CA GLU A 50 -11.49 -1.76 -3.53
C GLU A 50 -10.82 -3.13 -3.47
N LYS A 51 -9.89 -3.40 -4.39
CA LYS A 51 -9.18 -4.69 -4.46
C LYS A 51 -7.96 -4.71 -3.56
N GLY A 52 -7.12 -3.67 -3.59
CA GLY A 52 -5.87 -3.66 -2.84
C GLY A 52 -6.05 -3.44 -1.34
N SER A 53 -7.10 -2.73 -0.90
CA SER A 53 -7.41 -2.62 0.54
C SER A 53 -7.73 -3.96 1.20
N LYS A 54 -8.29 -4.91 0.42
CA LYS A 54 -8.68 -6.25 0.88
C LYS A 54 -7.58 -7.31 0.73
N ALA A 55 -6.47 -6.97 0.08
CA ALA A 55 -5.33 -7.88 0.03
C ALA A 55 -4.75 -7.98 1.44
N GLU A 56 -4.47 -9.20 1.93
CA GLU A 56 -3.77 -9.44 3.20
C GLU A 56 -2.25 -9.35 3.02
#